data_AF-A0A497RCT5-F1
#
_entry.id   AF-A0A497RCT5-F1
#
_cell.length_a   1.000
_cell.length_b   1.000
_cell.length_c   1.000
_cell.angle_alpha   90.00
_cell.angle_beta   90.00
_cell.angle_gamma   90.00
#
_symmetry.space_group_name_H-M   'P 1'
#
loop_
_entity.id
_entity.type
_entity.pdbx_description
1 polymer ?
#
loop_
_entity_poly.entity_id
_entity_poly.type
_entity_poly.pdbx_seq_one_letter_code
_entity_poly.pdbx_strand_id
1 'polypeptide(L)'
;DMQGSAQLAALTACDLLGLDFTKYDFFYIIEASSPIVGGPSAGGVMTIATISALKHLTINKTVFMTGMIYPDGFIGPVGGIPYKLEAAANNGAKIFLIPKGQRVVSVEEKKEIKKGPFVFITTNIKQVDLVEYGKKFNVNVVEVETVNDALKYYTGYVIKKPEIPFNITKYSDLLKKLAIRMKFETMELAKMAENEKAKQFIEDAEKNFKEGNYYTATSKYFTAKIFFRYQYYKDTIENDSELEAEFNAVENELNQLKEFLRNEKLGIESFQLYGAAEERATFAEDYLNSAKTSNNFDDALYYLAFSKERVESAKVWLSLLNTIKEDIPIKEEDIKKRAEFYLTQAQSIYVYAASIHGYGDLLNEAGKSIELSRNQLENGFYAGAAISAIDAITKASISIELIDVKKLSDLDTKIESAKNSAKLAIGEAEKVATPVLAAAYFEFAKTAENKAVQLSYYKLSERIAKLILTVSKSYHGREIVKVSYELPNIQPHPQKPKISQILETPGFEVILAISCILMVLVYKVYKKNR
;
A
#
# COMPACT_ATOMS: atom_id res chain seq x y z
N ASP A 1 9.94 -6.13 -20.87
CA ASP A 1 8.48 -6.18 -21.05
C ASP A 1 7.86 -7.57 -20.91
N MET A 2 8.26 -8.56 -21.72
CA MET A 2 7.69 -9.91 -21.66
C MET A 2 7.94 -10.62 -20.31
N GLN A 3 9.16 -10.51 -19.76
CA GLN A 3 9.49 -11.04 -18.43
C GLN A 3 8.60 -10.45 -17.34
N GLY A 4 8.42 -9.13 -17.32
CA GLY A 4 7.52 -8.45 -16.38
C GLY A 4 6.06 -8.90 -16.52
N SER A 5 5.60 -9.12 -17.75
CA SER A 5 4.25 -9.65 -18.02
C SER A 5 4.07 -11.09 -17.52
N ALA A 6 5.09 -11.95 -17.67
CA ALA A 6 5.06 -13.33 -17.21
C ALA A 6 5.07 -13.43 -15.66
N GLN A 7 5.86 -12.58 -15.02
CA GLN A 7 5.92 -12.48 -13.57
C GLN A 7 4.60 -11.97 -13.00
N LEU A 8 4.04 -10.89 -13.58
CA LEU A 8 2.74 -10.39 -13.18
C LEU A 8 1.64 -11.44 -13.39
N ALA A 9 1.66 -12.16 -14.52
CA ALA A 9 0.72 -13.25 -14.78
C ALA A 9 0.77 -14.35 -13.72
N ALA A 10 1.96 -14.77 -13.29
CA ALA A 10 2.11 -15.79 -12.25
C ALA A 10 1.63 -15.27 -10.88
N LEU A 11 1.95 -14.02 -10.53
CA LEU A 11 1.47 -13.38 -9.30
C LEU A 11 -0.05 -13.32 -9.28
N THR A 12 -0.66 -12.78 -10.34
CA THR A 12 -2.12 -12.66 -10.45
C THR A 12 -2.79 -14.03 -10.45
N ALA A 13 -2.21 -15.05 -11.09
CA ALA A 13 -2.73 -16.42 -11.03
C ALA A 13 -2.74 -16.99 -9.60
N CYS A 14 -1.64 -16.83 -8.85
CA CYS A 14 -1.56 -17.27 -7.45
C CYS A 14 -2.55 -16.52 -6.56
N ASP A 15 -2.63 -15.19 -6.71
CA ASP A 15 -3.55 -14.33 -5.96
C ASP A 15 -5.02 -14.71 -6.20
N LEU A 16 -5.40 -14.97 -7.46
CA LEU A 16 -6.76 -15.39 -7.81
C LEU A 16 -7.10 -16.78 -7.26
N LEU A 17 -6.11 -17.66 -7.11
CA LEU A 17 -6.30 -19.01 -6.57
C LEU A 17 -6.12 -19.09 -5.04
N GLY A 18 -5.70 -18.00 -4.38
CA GLY A 18 -5.38 -17.98 -2.94
C GLY A 18 -4.15 -18.82 -2.58
N LEU A 19 -3.24 -19.02 -3.54
CA LEU A 19 -2.00 -19.78 -3.41
C LEU A 19 -0.83 -18.86 -3.04
N ASP A 20 0.09 -19.39 -2.24
CA ASP A 20 1.34 -18.69 -1.92
C ASP A 20 2.32 -18.81 -3.08
N PHE A 21 2.57 -17.70 -3.78
CA PHE A 21 3.49 -17.66 -4.93
C PHE A 21 4.88 -18.20 -4.58
N THR A 22 5.36 -17.96 -3.35
CA THR A 22 6.72 -18.34 -2.92
C THR A 22 6.95 -19.86 -2.86
N LYS A 23 5.89 -20.66 -3.02
CA LYS A 23 5.96 -22.13 -3.02
C LYS A 23 6.14 -22.74 -4.41
N TYR A 24 6.25 -21.92 -5.46
CA TYR A 24 6.28 -22.39 -6.85
C TYR A 24 7.35 -21.68 -7.67
N ASP A 25 7.97 -22.43 -8.57
CA ASP A 25 8.82 -21.90 -9.63
C ASP A 25 8.06 -21.92 -10.97
N PHE A 26 7.99 -20.79 -11.65
CA PHE A 26 7.26 -20.64 -12.90
C PHE A 26 8.22 -20.55 -14.08
N PHE A 27 8.15 -21.55 -14.98
CA PHE A 27 8.94 -21.59 -16.21
C PHE A 27 8.04 -21.35 -17.41
N TYR A 28 8.26 -20.25 -18.12
CA TYR A 28 7.54 -19.92 -19.34
C TYR A 28 8.43 -20.19 -20.56
N ILE A 29 7.95 -21.04 -21.46
CA ILE A 29 8.59 -21.30 -22.76
C ILE A 29 7.72 -20.64 -23.82
N ILE A 30 8.30 -19.69 -24.55
CA ILE A 30 7.62 -18.96 -25.63
C ILE A 30 8.29 -19.34 -26.94
N GLU A 31 7.51 -19.94 -27.83
CA GLU A 31 7.91 -20.24 -29.19
C GLU A 31 7.46 -19.10 -30.09
N ALA A 32 8.41 -18.40 -30.71
CA ALA A 32 8.14 -17.32 -31.66
C ALA A 32 9.12 -17.38 -32.82
N SER A 33 8.65 -17.04 -34.02
CA SER A 33 9.49 -16.88 -35.21
C SER A 33 10.30 -15.58 -35.21
N SER A 34 9.96 -14.64 -34.33
CA SER A 34 10.69 -13.38 -34.13
C SER A 34 11.70 -13.54 -32.98
N PRO A 35 12.95 -13.06 -33.14
CA PRO A 35 13.93 -13.05 -32.06
C PRO A 35 13.56 -12.07 -30.93
N ILE A 36 12.64 -11.12 -31.20
CA ILE A 36 12.16 -10.15 -30.22
C ILE A 36 10.64 -10.33 -30.07
N VAL A 37 10.23 -10.73 -28.87
CA VAL A 37 8.83 -10.74 -28.42
C VAL A 37 8.73 -9.74 -27.26
N GLY A 38 7.86 -8.74 -27.41
CA GLY A 38 7.69 -7.66 -26.43
C GLY A 38 6.24 -7.21 -26.32
N GLY A 39 5.97 -6.36 -25.33
CA GLY A 39 4.64 -5.80 -25.09
C GLY A 39 3.84 -6.53 -24.01
N PRO A 40 2.91 -5.82 -23.34
CA PRO A 40 2.09 -6.35 -22.25
C PRO A 40 1.03 -7.36 -22.71
N SER A 41 0.79 -7.45 -24.02
CA SER A 41 -0.43 -8.03 -24.59
C SER A 41 -0.59 -9.56 -24.46
N ALA A 42 0.43 -10.26 -23.98
CA ALA A 42 0.38 -11.69 -23.68
C ALA A 42 0.08 -11.97 -22.19
N GLY A 43 0.00 -10.95 -21.34
CA GLY A 43 -0.19 -11.12 -19.90
C GLY A 43 -1.45 -11.94 -19.55
N GLY A 44 -2.58 -11.66 -20.21
CA GLY A 44 -3.83 -12.39 -19.96
C GLY A 44 -3.72 -13.87 -20.30
N VAL A 45 -3.12 -14.23 -21.44
CA VAL A 45 -2.98 -15.63 -21.84
C VAL A 45 -1.98 -16.39 -20.98
N MET A 46 -0.87 -15.74 -20.57
CA MET A 46 0.08 -16.33 -19.63
C MET A 46 -0.59 -16.62 -18.28
N THR A 47 -1.49 -15.74 -17.81
CA THR A 47 -2.22 -15.94 -16.56
C THR A 47 -3.13 -17.17 -16.64
N ILE A 48 -3.85 -17.33 -17.74
CA ILE A 48 -4.71 -18.51 -17.99
C ILE A 48 -3.87 -19.79 -18.07
N ALA A 49 -2.72 -19.75 -18.76
CA ALA A 49 -1.81 -20.88 -18.84
C ALA A 49 -1.30 -21.29 -17.44
N THR A 50 -0.92 -20.31 -16.61
CA THR A 50 -0.46 -20.55 -15.25
C THR A 50 -1.55 -21.13 -14.36
N ILE A 51 -2.78 -20.59 -14.40
CA ILE A 51 -3.93 -21.16 -13.67
C ILE A 51 -4.19 -22.59 -14.15
N SER A 52 -4.15 -22.82 -15.46
CA SER A 52 -4.39 -24.15 -16.03
C SER A 52 -3.33 -25.14 -15.60
N ALA A 53 -2.06 -24.74 -15.52
CA ALA A 53 -0.97 -25.58 -15.01
C ALA A 53 -1.14 -25.89 -13.51
N LEU A 54 -1.40 -24.89 -12.68
CA LEU A 54 -1.59 -25.03 -11.22
C LEU A 54 -2.83 -25.89 -10.87
N LYS A 55 -3.84 -25.89 -11.72
CA LYS A 55 -5.11 -26.62 -11.50
C LYS A 55 -5.27 -27.86 -12.38
N HIS A 56 -4.23 -28.23 -13.14
CA HIS A 56 -4.24 -29.36 -14.08
C HIS A 56 -5.43 -29.33 -15.06
N LEU A 57 -5.76 -28.15 -15.60
CA LEU A 57 -6.88 -27.95 -16.52
C LEU A 57 -6.45 -28.21 -17.97
N THR A 58 -7.37 -28.78 -18.75
CA THR A 58 -7.18 -28.93 -20.21
C THR A 58 -7.59 -27.65 -20.93
N ILE A 59 -6.75 -27.19 -21.84
CA ILE A 59 -6.95 -25.94 -22.59
C ILE A 59 -7.54 -26.25 -23.98
N ASN A 60 -8.59 -25.53 -24.36
CA ASN A 60 -9.13 -25.52 -25.71
C ASN A 60 -8.20 -24.78 -26.68
N LYS A 61 -7.52 -25.53 -27.55
CA LYS A 61 -6.55 -25.02 -28.53
C LYS A 61 -7.15 -24.16 -29.65
N THR A 62 -8.48 -24.12 -29.80
CA THR A 62 -9.14 -23.27 -30.80
C THR A 62 -9.51 -21.89 -30.29
N VAL A 63 -9.27 -21.61 -29.01
CA VAL A 63 -9.50 -20.30 -28.39
C VAL A 63 -8.17 -19.56 -28.36
N PHE A 64 -8.18 -18.32 -28.85
CA PHE A 64 -7.03 -17.43 -28.87
C PHE A 64 -7.41 -16.14 -28.14
N MET A 65 -6.43 -15.39 -27.64
CA MET A 65 -6.70 -14.10 -27.02
C MET A 65 -5.54 -13.12 -27.15
N THR A 66 -5.84 -11.85 -26.97
CA THR A 66 -4.85 -10.81 -26.68
C THR A 66 -5.37 -9.96 -25.53
N GLY A 67 -4.48 -9.48 -24.66
CA GLY A 67 -4.87 -8.66 -23.54
C GLY A 67 -3.74 -8.50 -22.53
N MET A 68 -3.57 -7.27 -22.05
CA MET A 68 -2.74 -7.02 -20.88
C MET A 68 -3.40 -7.67 -19.66
N ILE A 69 -2.60 -8.17 -18.71
CA ILE A 69 -3.14 -8.57 -17.41
C ILE A 69 -2.95 -7.43 -16.42
N TYR A 70 -4.03 -7.06 -15.73
CA TYR A 70 -3.94 -6.22 -14.55
C TYR A 70 -3.81 -7.06 -13.28
N PRO A 71 -3.18 -6.52 -12.22
CA PRO A 71 -2.92 -7.25 -10.99
C PRO A 71 -4.20 -7.71 -10.25
N ASP A 72 -5.35 -7.09 -10.52
CA ASP A 72 -6.67 -7.47 -10.00
C ASP A 72 -7.40 -8.53 -10.84
N GLY A 73 -6.75 -9.06 -11.87
CA GLY A 73 -7.31 -10.07 -12.76
C GLY A 73 -8.20 -9.50 -13.87
N PHE A 74 -8.27 -8.18 -14.06
CA PHE A 74 -8.90 -7.58 -15.24
C PHE A 74 -7.99 -7.66 -16.46
N ILE A 75 -8.61 -7.74 -17.64
CA ILE A 75 -7.92 -7.77 -18.93
C ILE A 75 -7.87 -6.36 -19.51
N GLY A 76 -6.66 -5.81 -19.61
CA GLY A 76 -6.38 -4.47 -20.10
C GLY A 76 -6.23 -4.39 -21.63
N PRO A 77 -6.34 -3.17 -22.19
CA PRO A 77 -6.36 -2.96 -23.62
C PRO A 77 -5.00 -3.16 -24.25
N VAL A 78 -5.01 -3.39 -25.56
CA VAL A 78 -3.81 -3.68 -26.35
C VAL A 78 -3.94 -3.08 -27.75
N GLY A 79 -2.78 -2.81 -28.37
CA GLY A 79 -2.69 -2.36 -29.75
C GLY A 79 -2.71 -3.51 -30.78
N GLY A 80 -2.99 -3.15 -32.03
CA GLY A 80 -2.81 -4.03 -33.20
C GLY A 80 -3.77 -5.21 -33.26
N ILE A 81 -4.96 -5.10 -32.65
CA ILE A 81 -5.92 -6.22 -32.56
C ILE A 81 -6.34 -6.78 -33.93
N PRO A 82 -6.61 -5.98 -34.98
CA PRO A 82 -6.98 -6.51 -36.30
C PRO A 82 -5.91 -7.45 -36.86
N TYR A 83 -4.63 -7.04 -36.83
CA TYR A 83 -3.51 -7.85 -37.31
C TYR A 83 -3.34 -9.15 -36.49
N LYS A 84 -3.57 -9.08 -35.17
CA LYS A 84 -3.53 -10.25 -34.28
C LYS A 84 -4.68 -11.22 -34.54
N LEU A 85 -5.86 -10.70 -34.85
CA LEU A 85 -7.04 -11.50 -35.21
C LEU A 85 -6.81 -12.24 -36.53
N GLU A 86 -6.24 -11.58 -37.54
CA GLU A 86 -5.86 -12.23 -38.80
C GLU A 86 -4.83 -13.34 -38.56
N ALA A 87 -3.78 -13.07 -37.78
CA ALA A 87 -2.79 -14.07 -37.42
C ALA A 87 -3.41 -15.26 -36.66
N ALA A 88 -4.31 -15.00 -35.71
CA ALA A 88 -5.01 -16.04 -34.97
C ALA A 88 -5.89 -16.89 -35.90
N ALA A 89 -6.62 -16.26 -36.83
CA ALA A 89 -7.44 -16.96 -37.81
C ALA A 89 -6.60 -17.89 -38.70
N ASN A 90 -5.46 -17.42 -39.18
CA ASN A 90 -4.52 -18.21 -39.98
C ASN A 90 -3.92 -19.40 -39.22
N ASN A 91 -3.91 -19.34 -37.88
CA ASN A 91 -3.45 -20.41 -37.00
C ASN A 91 -4.62 -21.26 -36.44
N GLY A 92 -5.81 -21.17 -37.03
CA GLY A 92 -6.95 -22.05 -36.73
C GLY A 92 -7.84 -21.60 -35.57
N ALA A 93 -7.76 -20.34 -35.13
CA ALA A 93 -8.67 -19.81 -34.13
C ALA A 93 -10.14 -19.96 -34.57
N LYS A 94 -11.00 -20.38 -33.64
CA LYS A 94 -12.46 -20.36 -33.78
C LYS A 94 -13.09 -19.28 -32.92
N ILE A 95 -12.45 -18.98 -31.79
CA ILE A 95 -12.83 -17.91 -30.89
C ILE A 95 -11.60 -17.04 -30.64
N PHE A 96 -11.76 -15.73 -30.72
CA PHE A 96 -10.71 -14.76 -30.42
C PHE A 96 -11.19 -13.78 -29.36
N LEU A 97 -10.60 -13.87 -28.17
CA LEU A 97 -10.96 -13.04 -27.02
C LEU A 97 -10.17 -11.73 -27.05
N ILE A 98 -10.89 -10.61 -26.90
CA ILE A 98 -10.32 -9.27 -26.88
C ILE A 98 -10.71 -8.54 -25.58
N PRO A 99 -9.94 -7.54 -25.14
CA PRO A 99 -10.30 -6.75 -23.96
C PRO A 99 -11.63 -6.04 -24.16
N LYS A 100 -12.47 -6.01 -23.12
CA LYS A 100 -13.76 -5.32 -23.12
C LYS A 100 -13.60 -3.84 -23.45
N GLY A 101 -14.47 -3.31 -24.30
CA GLY A 101 -14.43 -1.94 -24.78
C GLY A 101 -13.53 -1.72 -26.00
N GLN A 102 -12.87 -2.77 -26.51
CA GLN A 102 -12.03 -2.69 -27.71
C GLN A 102 -12.66 -3.32 -28.95
N ARG A 103 -13.98 -3.56 -28.97
CA ARG A 103 -14.67 -4.04 -30.19
C ARG A 103 -14.43 -3.16 -31.42
N VAL A 104 -14.44 -1.84 -31.26
CA VAL A 104 -14.22 -0.89 -32.37
C VAL A 104 -12.86 -0.22 -32.18
N VAL A 105 -11.96 -0.40 -33.15
CA VAL A 105 -10.60 0.14 -33.12
C VAL A 105 -10.30 0.99 -34.34
N SER A 106 -9.48 2.02 -34.17
CA SER A 106 -8.97 2.84 -35.26
C SER A 106 -7.71 2.22 -35.84
N VAL A 107 -7.68 2.03 -37.16
CA VAL A 107 -6.54 1.50 -37.90
C VAL A 107 -6.06 2.57 -38.87
N GLU A 108 -4.75 2.78 -38.90
CA GLU A 108 -4.10 3.66 -39.85
C GLU A 108 -3.87 2.91 -41.17
N GLU A 109 -4.54 3.34 -42.23
CA GLU A 109 -4.33 2.84 -43.59
C GLU A 109 -3.41 3.82 -44.33
N LYS A 110 -2.17 3.39 -44.60
CA LYS A 110 -1.24 4.16 -45.43
C LYS A 110 -1.57 3.94 -46.90
N LYS A 111 -2.02 4.99 -47.58
CA LYS A 111 -2.19 5.00 -49.04
C LYS A 111 -0.97 5.65 -49.67
N GLU A 112 -0.25 4.89 -50.47
CA GLU A 112 0.82 5.41 -51.32
C GLU A 112 0.23 5.94 -52.62
N ILE A 113 0.36 7.24 -52.84
CA ILE A 113 -0.03 7.90 -54.08
C ILE A 113 1.25 8.31 -54.80
N LYS A 114 1.56 7.62 -55.90
CA LYS A 114 2.70 7.94 -56.75
C LYS A 114 2.32 9.05 -57.72
N LYS A 115 2.98 10.21 -57.65
CA LYS A 115 2.81 11.32 -58.62
C LYS A 115 4.18 11.71 -59.18
N GLY A 116 4.48 11.24 -60.38
CA GLY A 116 5.78 11.45 -61.02
C GLY A 116 6.92 10.80 -60.21
N PRO A 117 8.06 11.47 -59.98
CA PRO A 117 9.16 10.93 -59.19
C PRO A 117 8.90 10.92 -57.67
N PHE A 118 7.77 11.45 -57.20
CA PHE A 118 7.45 11.57 -55.79
C PHE A 118 6.43 10.53 -55.33
N VAL A 119 6.67 9.94 -54.16
CA VAL A 119 5.73 9.06 -53.44
C VAL A 119 5.13 9.85 -52.29
N PHE A 120 3.82 10.06 -52.33
CA PHE A 120 3.07 10.69 -51.24
C PHE A 120 2.43 9.60 -50.39
N ILE A 121 2.78 9.54 -49.10
CA ILE A 121 2.15 8.63 -48.15
C ILE A 121 1.07 9.41 -47.42
N THR A 122 -0.20 9.06 -47.66
CA THR A 122 -1.34 9.64 -46.94
C THR A 122 -1.88 8.63 -45.93
N THR A 123 -1.88 9.00 -44.66
CA THR A 123 -2.45 8.18 -43.58
C THR A 123 -3.93 8.51 -43.41
N ASN A 124 -4.82 7.54 -43.65
CA ASN A 124 -6.23 7.67 -43.34
C ASN A 124 -6.56 6.84 -42.10
N ILE A 125 -7.34 7.39 -41.17
CA ILE A 125 -7.82 6.68 -39.99
C ILE A 125 -9.17 6.04 -40.32
N LYS A 126 -9.26 4.72 -40.20
CA LYS A 126 -10.50 3.96 -40.42
C LYS A 126 -10.90 3.21 -39.17
N GLN A 127 -12.18 3.31 -38.78
CA GLN A 127 -12.71 2.48 -37.71
C GLN A 127 -13.06 1.08 -38.21
N VAL A 128 -12.67 0.07 -37.44
CA VAL A 128 -12.91 -1.35 -37.72
C VAL A 128 -13.65 -1.96 -36.54
N ASP A 129 -14.83 -2.52 -36.79
CA ASP A 129 -15.54 -3.40 -35.85
C ASP A 129 -14.94 -4.80 -35.95
N LEU A 130 -14.29 -5.25 -34.89
CA LEU A 130 -13.58 -6.52 -34.82
C LEU A 130 -14.53 -7.73 -34.90
N VAL A 131 -15.78 -7.60 -34.45
CA VAL A 131 -16.76 -8.70 -34.54
C VAL A 131 -17.12 -8.94 -36.00
N GLU A 132 -17.43 -7.88 -36.74
CA GLU A 132 -17.70 -7.99 -38.17
C GLU A 132 -16.44 -8.37 -38.97
N TYR A 133 -15.27 -7.91 -38.53
CA TYR A 133 -14.00 -8.27 -39.15
C TYR A 133 -13.67 -9.76 -38.97
N GLY A 134 -13.85 -10.31 -37.76
CA GLY A 134 -13.60 -11.72 -37.46
C GLY A 134 -14.50 -12.68 -38.24
N LYS A 135 -15.76 -12.31 -38.50
CA LYS A 135 -16.67 -13.10 -39.35
C LYS A 135 -16.10 -13.38 -40.73
N LYS A 136 -15.34 -12.46 -41.32
CA LYS A 136 -14.70 -12.64 -42.64
C LYS A 136 -13.69 -13.79 -42.64
N PHE A 137 -13.12 -14.11 -41.49
CA PHE A 137 -12.18 -15.20 -41.28
C PHE A 137 -12.79 -16.42 -40.59
N ASN A 138 -14.13 -16.44 -40.43
CA ASN A 138 -14.86 -17.47 -39.71
C ASN A 138 -14.40 -17.63 -38.24
N VAL A 139 -14.06 -16.51 -37.59
CA VAL A 139 -13.64 -16.42 -36.19
C VAL A 139 -14.68 -15.64 -35.39
N ASN A 140 -15.14 -16.20 -34.27
CA ASN A 140 -16.02 -15.51 -33.34
C ASN A 140 -15.21 -14.63 -32.38
N VAL A 141 -15.40 -13.32 -32.45
CA VAL A 141 -14.70 -12.37 -31.56
C VAL A 141 -15.56 -12.07 -30.35
N VAL A 142 -14.98 -12.19 -29.15
CA VAL A 142 -15.69 -12.01 -27.88
C VAL A 142 -14.92 -11.06 -26.98
N GLU A 143 -15.63 -10.09 -26.40
CA GLU A 143 -15.08 -9.19 -25.39
C GLU A 143 -15.04 -9.87 -24.01
N VAL A 144 -13.90 -9.84 -23.35
CA VAL A 144 -13.69 -10.35 -21.99
C VAL A 144 -13.17 -9.24 -21.08
N GLU A 145 -13.65 -9.22 -19.85
CA GLU A 145 -13.30 -8.19 -18.86
C GLU A 145 -12.29 -8.71 -17.84
N THR A 146 -12.40 -9.99 -17.48
CA THR A 146 -11.59 -10.61 -16.43
C THR A 146 -10.94 -11.92 -16.88
N VAL A 147 -9.92 -12.35 -16.14
CA VAL A 147 -9.31 -13.68 -16.27
C VAL A 147 -10.37 -14.79 -16.13
N ASN A 148 -11.36 -14.63 -15.25
CA ASN A 148 -12.41 -15.62 -15.07
C ASN A 148 -13.30 -15.77 -16.32
N ASP A 149 -13.62 -14.66 -16.99
CA ASP A 149 -14.38 -14.69 -18.25
C ASP A 149 -13.60 -15.46 -19.31
N ALA A 150 -12.32 -15.13 -19.47
CA ALA A 150 -11.46 -15.77 -20.45
C ALA A 150 -11.19 -17.25 -20.13
N LEU A 151 -10.89 -17.57 -18.87
CA LEU A 151 -10.61 -18.92 -18.39
C LEU A 151 -11.79 -19.88 -18.67
N LYS A 152 -13.02 -19.38 -18.57
CA LYS A 152 -14.23 -20.15 -18.92
C LYS A 152 -14.24 -20.57 -20.39
N TYR A 153 -13.83 -19.71 -21.32
CA TYR A 153 -13.74 -20.08 -22.74
C TYR A 153 -12.64 -21.11 -23.00
N TYR A 154 -11.50 -21.01 -22.31
CA TYR A 154 -10.39 -21.94 -22.50
C TYR A 154 -10.62 -23.31 -21.86
N THR A 155 -11.26 -23.37 -20.68
CA THR A 155 -11.24 -24.58 -19.84
C THR A 155 -12.62 -24.99 -19.30
N GLY A 156 -13.63 -24.13 -19.41
CA GLY A 156 -14.91 -24.28 -18.72
C GLY A 156 -14.86 -24.06 -17.20
N TYR A 157 -13.67 -23.85 -16.62
CA TYR A 157 -13.48 -23.64 -15.19
C TYR A 157 -13.80 -22.19 -14.80
N VAL A 158 -14.37 -22.03 -13.60
CA VAL A 158 -14.64 -20.72 -12.98
C VAL A 158 -14.05 -20.70 -11.58
N ILE A 159 -13.20 -19.73 -11.29
CA ILE A 159 -12.67 -19.51 -9.94
C ILE A 159 -13.81 -18.96 -9.09
N LYS A 160 -14.33 -19.77 -8.16
CA LYS A 160 -15.33 -19.34 -7.19
C LYS A 160 -14.65 -18.53 -6.08
N LYS A 161 -15.05 -17.27 -5.92
CA LYS A 161 -14.70 -16.48 -4.73
C LYS A 161 -15.60 -16.94 -3.58
N PRO A 162 -15.09 -17.20 -2.38
CA PRO A 162 -15.92 -17.56 -1.24
C PRO A 162 -16.79 -16.36 -0.84
N GLU A 163 -18.06 -16.59 -0.54
CA GLU A 163 -18.95 -15.56 0.03
C GLU A 163 -18.74 -15.53 1.54
N ILE A 164 -17.90 -14.63 2.01
CA ILE A 164 -17.63 -14.47 3.45
C ILE A 164 -18.25 -13.17 3.92
N PRO A 165 -19.18 -13.20 4.91
CA PRO A 165 -19.75 -12.00 5.47
C PRO A 165 -18.68 -11.26 6.28
N PHE A 166 -18.24 -10.11 5.78
CA PHE A 166 -17.39 -9.18 6.51
C PHE A 166 -18.23 -8.11 7.20
N ASN A 167 -17.91 -7.81 8.46
CA ASN A 167 -18.52 -6.71 9.20
C ASN A 167 -17.45 -5.83 9.87
N ILE A 168 -17.26 -4.63 9.32
CA ILE A 168 -16.31 -3.64 9.83
C ILE A 168 -16.56 -3.26 11.29
N THR A 169 -17.79 -3.39 11.80
CA THR A 169 -18.11 -3.03 13.19
C THR A 169 -17.38 -3.91 14.22
N LYS A 170 -16.85 -5.07 13.83
CA LYS A 170 -16.00 -5.90 14.70
C LYS A 170 -14.70 -5.18 15.11
N TYR A 171 -14.22 -4.25 14.30
CA TYR A 171 -12.97 -3.53 14.53
C TYR A 171 -13.17 -2.16 15.20
N SER A 172 -14.42 -1.71 15.30
CA SER A 172 -14.75 -0.37 15.81
C SER A 172 -14.13 -0.11 17.19
N ASP A 173 -14.14 -1.08 18.11
CA ASP A 173 -13.53 -0.90 19.43
C ASP A 173 -12.01 -0.73 19.37
N LEU A 174 -11.32 -1.48 18.51
CA LEU A 174 -9.87 -1.37 18.33
C LEU A 174 -9.50 -0.03 17.67
N LEU A 175 -10.19 0.34 16.59
CA LEU A 175 -9.95 1.60 15.90
C LEU A 175 -10.30 2.81 16.78
N LYS A 176 -11.34 2.69 17.63
CA LYS A 176 -11.70 3.71 18.62
C LYS A 176 -10.61 3.91 19.67
N LYS A 177 -9.91 2.85 20.10
CA LYS A 177 -8.76 2.98 21.02
C LYS A 177 -7.65 3.84 20.41
N LEU A 178 -7.31 3.63 19.13
CA LEU A 178 -6.35 4.47 18.41
C LEU A 178 -6.80 5.93 18.36
N ALA A 179 -8.08 6.15 18.03
CA ALA A 179 -8.65 7.48 17.90
C ALA A 179 -8.68 8.25 19.22
N ILE A 180 -9.07 7.59 20.32
CA ILE A 180 -9.09 8.18 21.67
C ILE A 180 -7.68 8.58 22.09
N ARG A 181 -6.71 7.69 21.91
CA ARG A 181 -5.32 7.98 22.27
C ARG A 181 -4.76 9.15 21.47
N MET A 182 -4.89 9.11 20.14
CA MET A 182 -4.42 10.20 19.28
C MET A 182 -5.12 11.52 19.62
N LYS A 183 -6.44 11.51 19.85
CA LYS A 183 -7.20 12.69 20.29
C LYS A 183 -6.63 13.28 21.57
N PHE A 184 -6.44 12.45 22.60
CA PHE A 184 -5.91 12.92 23.89
C PHE A 184 -4.56 13.61 23.71
N GLU A 185 -3.61 12.96 23.02
CA GLU A 185 -2.28 13.52 22.77
C GLU A 185 -2.34 14.80 21.92
N THR A 186 -3.24 14.90 20.94
CA THR A 186 -3.45 16.13 20.16
C THR A 186 -4.02 17.27 21.03
N MET A 187 -4.96 16.97 21.94
CA MET A 187 -5.55 18.00 22.82
C MET A 187 -4.54 18.54 23.83
N GLU A 188 -3.65 17.70 24.37
CA GLU A 188 -2.59 18.19 25.27
C GLU A 188 -1.67 19.18 24.56
N LEU A 189 -1.32 18.91 23.31
CA LEU A 189 -0.49 19.82 22.51
C LEU A 189 -1.23 21.11 22.12
N ALA A 190 -2.54 21.03 21.87
CA ALA A 190 -3.39 22.20 21.60
C ALA A 190 -3.51 23.16 22.79
N LYS A 191 -3.23 22.72 24.02
CA LYS A 191 -3.13 23.62 25.19
C LYS A 191 -1.86 24.46 25.18
N MET A 192 -0.84 24.03 24.45
CA MET A 192 0.51 24.63 24.47
C MET A 192 0.77 25.52 23.25
N ALA A 193 0.03 25.36 22.16
CA ALA A 193 0.20 26.11 20.93
C ALA A 193 -1.13 26.35 20.22
N GLU A 194 -1.32 27.55 19.65
CA GLU A 194 -2.52 27.89 18.88
C GLU A 194 -2.27 27.81 17.38
N ASN A 195 -3.05 26.98 16.67
CA ASN A 195 -2.95 26.88 15.21
C ASN A 195 -4.33 26.68 14.55
N GLU A 196 -4.76 27.66 13.76
CA GLU A 196 -6.10 27.64 13.12
C GLU A 196 -6.28 26.49 12.13
N LYS A 197 -5.25 26.13 11.36
CA LYS A 197 -5.32 24.95 10.47
C LYS A 197 -5.50 23.67 11.28
N ALA A 198 -4.78 23.54 12.39
CA ALA A 198 -4.91 22.39 13.28
C ALA A 198 -6.32 22.27 13.88
N LYS A 199 -6.94 23.40 14.27
CA LYS A 199 -8.34 23.44 14.75
C LYS A 199 -9.33 22.93 13.69
N GLN A 200 -9.16 23.29 12.42
CA GLN A 200 -9.99 22.75 11.32
C GLN A 200 -9.88 21.23 11.20
N PHE A 201 -8.67 20.68 11.32
CA PHE A 201 -8.47 19.22 11.32
C PHE A 201 -9.08 18.53 12.55
N ILE A 202 -9.09 19.19 13.72
CA ILE A 202 -9.81 18.68 14.90
C ILE A 202 -11.31 18.60 14.63
N GLU A 203 -11.92 19.65 14.06
CA GLU A 203 -13.35 19.65 13.76
C GLU A 203 -13.75 18.49 12.83
N ASP A 204 -12.97 18.26 11.78
CA ASP A 204 -13.17 17.14 10.85
C ASP A 204 -12.94 15.78 11.55
N ALA A 205 -11.94 15.69 12.43
CA ALA A 205 -11.68 14.49 13.23
C ALA A 205 -12.86 14.17 14.18
N GLU A 206 -13.39 15.17 14.88
CA GLU A 206 -14.54 15.02 15.78
C GLU A 206 -15.81 14.60 15.03
N LYS A 207 -16.02 15.14 13.83
CA LYS A 207 -17.12 14.73 12.95
C LYS A 207 -17.01 13.23 12.62
N ASN A 208 -15.86 12.81 12.11
CA ASN A 208 -15.61 11.40 11.77
C ASN A 208 -15.72 10.48 12.99
N PHE A 209 -15.24 10.94 14.16
CA PHE A 209 -15.33 10.18 15.42
C PHE A 209 -16.80 9.93 15.82
N LYS A 210 -17.67 10.95 15.70
CA LYS A 210 -19.11 10.84 15.99
C LYS A 210 -19.84 9.92 15.01
N GLU A 211 -19.42 9.90 13.75
CA GLU A 211 -19.96 9.03 12.70
C GLU A 211 -19.44 7.58 12.80
N GLY A 212 -18.50 7.30 13.71
CA GLY A 212 -17.92 5.96 13.90
C GLY A 212 -16.77 5.62 12.94
N ASN A 213 -16.25 6.60 12.19
CA ASN A 213 -15.07 6.47 11.34
C ASN A 213 -13.79 6.76 12.15
N TYR A 214 -13.48 5.87 13.09
CA TYR A 214 -12.46 6.10 14.11
C TYR A 214 -11.03 6.18 13.56
N TYR A 215 -10.66 5.37 12.58
CA TYR A 215 -9.34 5.45 11.97
C TYR A 215 -9.18 6.70 11.10
N THR A 216 -10.23 7.11 10.39
CA THR A 216 -10.23 8.40 9.68
C THR A 216 -10.06 9.56 10.67
N ALA A 217 -10.78 9.54 11.80
CA ALA A 217 -10.58 10.50 12.87
C ALA A 217 -9.14 10.48 13.41
N THR A 218 -8.56 9.29 13.64
CA THR A 218 -7.16 9.11 14.05
C THR A 218 -6.20 9.81 13.08
N SER A 219 -6.38 9.61 11.78
CA SER A 219 -5.55 10.25 10.75
C SER A 219 -5.68 11.76 10.74
N LYS A 220 -6.88 12.31 11.00
CA LYS A 220 -7.13 13.76 11.04
C LYS A 220 -6.56 14.39 12.31
N TYR A 221 -6.69 13.74 13.48
CA TYR A 221 -6.02 14.17 14.71
C TYR A 221 -4.50 14.17 14.57
N PHE A 222 -3.93 13.17 13.90
CA PHE A 222 -2.49 13.13 13.61
C PHE A 222 -2.05 14.34 12.78
N THR A 223 -2.79 14.69 11.72
CA THR A 223 -2.50 15.90 10.93
C THR A 223 -2.58 17.17 11.77
N ALA A 224 -3.62 17.31 12.61
CA ALA A 224 -3.72 18.43 13.54
C ALA A 224 -2.52 18.49 14.50
N LYS A 225 -2.11 17.34 15.04
CA LYS A 225 -1.01 17.22 15.99
C LYS A 225 0.31 17.70 15.41
N ILE A 226 0.59 17.40 14.13
CA ILE A 226 1.77 17.92 13.43
C ILE A 226 1.76 19.45 13.38
N PHE A 227 0.63 20.06 13.02
CA PHE A 227 0.53 21.52 12.96
C PHE A 227 0.70 22.19 14.33
N PHE A 228 0.13 21.60 15.39
CA PHE A 228 0.38 22.08 16.74
C PHE A 228 1.83 21.89 17.17
N ARG A 229 2.47 20.77 16.83
CA ARG A 229 3.88 20.52 17.14
C ARG A 229 4.80 21.52 16.47
N TYR A 230 4.57 21.76 15.19
CA TYR A 230 5.32 22.76 14.43
C TYR A 230 5.14 24.16 15.03
N GLN A 231 3.92 24.55 15.38
CA GLN A 231 3.69 25.83 16.05
C GLN A 231 4.36 25.90 17.42
N TYR A 232 4.26 24.84 18.22
CA TYR A 232 4.94 24.74 19.51
C TYR A 232 6.45 24.90 19.36
N TYR A 233 7.08 24.23 18.39
CA TYR A 233 8.50 24.39 18.12
C TYR A 233 8.85 25.80 17.67
N LYS A 234 8.01 26.43 16.85
CA LYS A 234 8.20 27.83 16.46
C LYS A 234 8.12 28.81 17.64
N ASP A 235 7.31 28.50 18.63
CA ASP A 235 7.12 29.33 19.83
C ASP A 235 8.19 29.08 20.91
N THR A 236 8.93 27.97 20.83
CA THR A 236 9.85 27.53 21.91
C THR A 236 11.30 27.35 21.48
N ILE A 237 11.60 27.22 20.19
CA ILE A 237 12.95 27.05 19.65
C ILE A 237 13.33 28.34 18.92
N GLU A 238 14.20 29.14 19.55
CA GLU A 238 14.58 30.47 19.06
C GLU A 238 15.92 30.48 18.32
N ASN A 239 16.76 29.47 18.53
CA ASN A 239 18.14 29.45 18.01
C ASN A 239 18.63 28.04 17.65
N ASP A 240 19.75 27.99 16.92
CA ASP A 240 20.36 26.75 16.43
C ASP A 240 20.76 25.78 17.54
N SER A 241 21.13 26.28 18.73
CA SER A 241 21.52 25.41 19.86
C SER A 241 20.31 24.68 20.45
N GLU A 242 19.17 25.34 20.55
CA GLU A 242 17.91 24.72 20.99
C GLU A 242 17.38 23.75 19.94
N LEU A 243 17.49 24.11 18.66
CA LEU A 243 17.11 23.24 17.55
C LEU A 243 17.94 21.96 17.53
N GLU A 244 19.27 22.08 17.70
CA GLU A 244 20.17 20.95 17.79
C GLU A 244 19.87 20.08 19.02
N ALA A 245 19.52 20.68 20.15
CA ALA A 245 19.11 19.92 21.34
C ALA A 245 17.83 19.10 21.07
N GLU A 246 16.84 19.68 20.38
CA GLU A 246 15.60 18.98 20.03
C GLU A 246 15.85 17.88 18.97
N PHE A 247 16.74 18.11 17.99
CA PHE A 247 17.17 17.06 17.06
C PHE A 247 17.72 15.84 17.80
N ASN A 248 18.61 16.06 18.78
CA ASN A 248 19.20 15.00 19.58
C ASN A 248 18.15 14.29 20.46
N ALA A 249 17.17 15.02 20.99
CA ALA A 249 16.09 14.45 21.77
C ALA A 249 15.20 13.50 20.94
N VAL A 250 14.76 13.96 19.75
CA VAL A 250 13.95 13.16 18.83
C VAL A 250 14.74 11.97 18.28
N GLU A 251 16.02 12.16 17.95
CA GLU A 251 16.90 11.08 17.49
C GLU A 251 17.07 9.99 18.53
N ASN A 252 17.31 10.36 19.79
CA ASN A 252 17.48 9.40 20.88
C ASN A 252 16.20 8.58 21.09
N GLU A 253 15.03 9.23 21.07
CA GLU A 253 13.75 8.54 21.19
C GLU A 253 13.45 7.62 20.00
N LEU A 254 13.76 8.07 18.78
CA LEU A 254 13.65 7.26 17.58
C LEU A 254 14.58 6.04 17.65
N ASN A 255 15.82 6.22 18.09
CA ASN A 255 16.78 5.11 18.23
C ASN A 255 16.30 4.08 19.26
N GLN A 256 15.72 4.53 20.37
CA GLN A 256 15.11 3.65 21.35
C GLN A 256 13.91 2.87 20.77
N LEU A 257 13.05 3.52 19.99
CA LEU A 257 11.96 2.86 19.29
C LEU A 257 12.49 1.83 18.28
N LYS A 258 13.50 2.18 17.48
CA LYS A 258 14.13 1.28 16.50
C LYS A 258 14.77 0.06 17.18
N GLU A 259 15.46 0.25 18.30
CA GLU A 259 16.05 -0.83 19.10
C GLU A 259 14.97 -1.77 19.66
N PHE A 260 13.87 -1.21 20.18
CA PHE A 260 12.72 -1.99 20.60
C PHE A 260 12.19 -2.84 19.43
N LEU A 261 11.87 -2.22 18.28
CA LEU A 261 11.31 -2.93 17.13
C LEU A 261 12.19 -4.08 16.62
N ARG A 262 13.52 -3.93 16.64
CA ARG A 262 14.47 -4.98 16.19
C ARG A 262 14.51 -6.21 17.09
N ASN A 263 14.20 -6.06 18.38
CA ASN A 263 14.39 -7.12 19.37
C ASN A 263 13.10 -7.92 19.65
N GLU A 264 11.98 -7.48 19.08
CA GLU A 264 10.67 -8.06 19.34
C GLU A 264 10.38 -9.28 18.46
N LYS A 265 9.75 -10.29 19.05
CA LYS A 265 9.35 -11.48 18.31
C LYS A 265 8.02 -11.24 17.62
N LEU A 266 8.04 -11.32 16.29
CA LEU A 266 6.83 -11.22 15.48
C LEU A 266 5.95 -12.45 15.67
N GLY A 267 4.64 -12.24 15.76
CA GLY A 267 3.62 -13.27 15.62
C GLY A 267 2.57 -12.91 14.57
N ILE A 268 1.68 -13.84 14.25
CA ILE A 268 0.65 -13.68 13.21
C ILE A 268 -0.23 -12.45 13.48
N GLU A 269 -0.62 -12.20 14.73
CA GLU A 269 -1.44 -11.07 15.11
C GLU A 269 -0.62 -9.77 15.17
N SER A 270 0.52 -9.81 15.86
CA SER A 270 1.36 -8.64 16.11
C SER A 270 2.15 -8.15 14.89
N PHE A 271 2.38 -9.00 13.88
CA PHE A 271 3.10 -8.69 12.65
C PHE A 271 2.67 -7.37 12.01
N GLN A 272 1.36 -7.15 11.89
CA GLN A 272 0.83 -5.94 11.27
C GLN A 272 1.05 -4.68 12.10
N LEU A 273 1.09 -4.82 13.44
CA LEU A 273 1.28 -3.69 14.37
C LEU A 273 2.74 -3.27 14.40
N TYR A 274 3.66 -4.25 14.48
CA TYR A 274 5.09 -4.00 14.34
C TYR A 274 5.40 -3.42 12.95
N GLY A 275 4.85 -3.99 11.88
CA GLY A 275 5.08 -3.47 10.53
C GLY A 275 4.57 -2.04 10.33
N ALA A 276 3.41 -1.68 10.90
CA ALA A 276 2.92 -0.30 10.90
C ALA A 276 3.82 0.66 11.70
N ALA A 277 4.41 0.19 12.81
CA ALA A 277 5.33 0.96 13.64
C ALA A 277 6.71 1.12 12.98
N GLU A 278 7.25 0.07 12.38
CA GLU A 278 8.49 0.06 11.60
C GLU A 278 8.42 1.05 10.43
N GLU A 279 7.31 1.06 9.68
CA GLU A 279 7.06 2.05 8.64
C GLU A 279 7.13 3.49 9.16
N ARG A 280 6.49 3.75 10.31
CA ARG A 280 6.49 5.09 10.91
C ARG A 280 7.85 5.48 11.48
N ALA A 281 8.61 4.54 12.03
CA ALA A 281 9.97 4.77 12.50
C ALA A 281 10.90 5.14 11.33
N THR A 282 10.79 4.45 10.19
CA THR A 282 11.58 4.81 9.00
C THR A 282 11.17 6.18 8.44
N PHE A 283 9.87 6.51 8.38
CA PHE A 283 9.45 7.87 8.01
C PHE A 283 9.97 8.92 8.99
N ALA A 284 9.97 8.64 10.29
CA ALA A 284 10.51 9.57 11.29
C ALA A 284 12.00 9.84 11.05
N GLU A 285 12.77 8.81 10.70
CA GLU A 285 14.20 8.94 10.36
C GLU A 285 14.42 9.81 9.12
N ASP A 286 13.66 9.56 8.04
CA ASP A 286 13.74 10.35 6.81
C ASP A 286 13.41 11.83 7.04
N TYR A 287 12.37 12.12 7.83
CA TYR A 287 12.01 13.49 8.19
C TYR A 287 13.02 14.14 9.13
N LEU A 288 13.62 13.41 10.06
CA LEU A 288 14.68 13.93 10.91
C LEU A 288 15.91 14.31 10.09
N ASN A 289 16.31 13.46 9.14
CA ASN A 289 17.39 13.76 8.21
C ASN A 289 17.06 14.99 7.34
N SER A 290 15.83 15.09 6.85
CA SER A 290 15.35 16.27 6.11
C SER A 290 15.40 17.54 6.96
N ALA A 291 15.05 17.44 8.25
CA ALA A 291 15.14 18.56 9.19
C ALA A 291 16.59 19.01 9.41
N LYS A 292 17.50 18.06 9.70
CA LYS A 292 18.93 18.32 9.94
C LYS A 292 19.67 18.90 8.73
N THR A 293 19.23 18.55 7.52
CA THR A 293 19.84 19.01 6.25
C THR A 293 19.15 20.23 5.64
N SER A 294 18.11 20.76 6.29
CA SER A 294 17.36 21.91 5.78
C SER A 294 18.21 23.18 5.81
N ASN A 295 18.17 23.93 4.70
CA ASN A 295 18.80 25.26 4.61
C ASN A 295 17.90 26.39 5.13
N ASN A 296 16.69 26.06 5.59
CA ASN A 296 15.70 27.00 6.10
C ASN A 296 15.25 26.54 7.48
N PHE A 297 15.38 27.44 8.46
CA PHE A 297 15.03 27.18 9.86
C PHE A 297 13.56 26.78 10.03
N ASP A 298 12.64 27.47 9.35
CA ASP A 298 11.20 27.20 9.46
C ASP A 298 10.85 25.82 8.86
N ASP A 299 11.45 25.47 7.72
CA ASP A 299 11.32 24.13 7.11
C ASP A 299 11.93 23.04 8.01
N ALA A 300 13.04 23.35 8.70
CA ALA A 300 13.66 22.43 9.65
C ALA A 300 12.71 22.11 10.81
N LEU A 301 12.07 23.12 11.40
CA LEU A 301 11.08 22.94 12.46
C LEU A 301 9.87 22.12 11.98
N TYR A 302 9.42 22.34 10.75
CA TYR A 302 8.31 21.60 10.16
C TYR A 302 8.65 20.13 9.97
N TYR A 303 9.81 19.81 9.37
CA TYR A 303 10.26 18.42 9.23
C TYR A 303 10.52 17.75 10.58
N LEU A 304 11.05 18.48 11.56
CA LEU A 304 11.23 17.97 12.92
C LEU A 304 9.90 17.62 13.58
N ALA A 305 8.89 18.47 13.43
CA ALA A 305 7.53 18.18 13.90
C ALA A 305 6.95 16.91 13.25
N PHE A 306 7.14 16.74 11.94
CA PHE A 306 6.77 15.51 11.24
C PHE A 306 7.49 14.28 11.81
N SER A 307 8.80 14.38 12.03
CA SER A 307 9.60 13.28 12.59
C SER A 307 9.09 12.87 13.97
N LYS A 308 8.96 13.84 14.89
CA LYS A 308 8.47 13.59 16.25
C LYS A 308 7.08 12.96 16.25
N GLU A 309 6.15 13.49 15.47
CA GLU A 309 4.80 12.94 15.45
C GLU A 309 4.72 11.57 14.76
N ARG A 310 5.64 11.25 13.84
CA ARG A 310 5.76 9.89 13.30
C ARG A 310 6.21 8.89 14.37
N VAL A 311 7.17 9.25 15.22
CA VAL A 311 7.56 8.44 16.39
C VAL A 311 6.34 8.18 17.29
N GLU A 312 5.57 9.21 17.63
CA GLU A 312 4.36 9.05 18.47
C GLU A 312 3.29 8.19 17.79
N SER A 313 3.07 8.38 16.49
CA SER A 313 2.10 7.57 15.74
C SER A 313 2.48 6.08 15.69
N ALA A 314 3.77 5.74 15.74
CA ALA A 314 4.23 4.37 15.85
C ALA A 314 3.82 3.76 17.20
N LYS A 315 4.03 4.50 18.30
CA LYS A 315 3.61 4.09 19.65
C LYS A 315 2.10 3.92 19.76
N VAL A 316 1.31 4.76 19.06
CA VAL A 316 -0.15 4.63 19.01
C VAL A 316 -0.57 3.28 18.41
N TRP A 317 0.08 2.81 17.33
CA TRP A 317 -0.17 1.48 16.78
C TRP A 317 0.27 0.34 17.70
N LEU A 318 1.48 0.45 18.27
CA LEU A 318 2.01 -0.53 19.22
C LEU A 318 1.13 -0.66 20.48
N SER A 319 0.36 0.38 20.82
CA SER A 319 -0.58 0.32 21.94
C SER A 319 -1.65 -0.76 21.82
N LEU A 320 -1.94 -1.24 20.60
CA LEU A 320 -2.88 -2.34 20.37
C LEU A 320 -2.29 -3.71 20.68
N LEU A 321 -0.98 -3.85 20.89
CA LEU A 321 -0.36 -5.13 21.27
C LEU A 321 -0.98 -5.69 22.55
N ASN A 322 -1.39 -4.83 23.49
CA ASN A 322 -2.06 -5.23 24.73
C ASN A 322 -3.45 -5.86 24.54
N THR A 323 -4.01 -5.77 23.33
CA THR A 323 -5.30 -6.37 22.98
C THR A 323 -5.17 -7.79 22.45
N ILE A 324 -3.96 -8.22 22.10
CA ILE A 324 -3.64 -9.55 21.61
C ILE A 324 -3.54 -10.48 22.83
N LYS A 325 -4.38 -11.52 22.88
CA LYS A 325 -4.40 -12.50 23.99
C LYS A 325 -3.42 -13.64 23.78
N GLU A 326 -3.35 -14.12 22.54
CA GLU A 326 -2.50 -15.22 22.11
C GLU A 326 -1.94 -14.83 20.76
N ASP A 327 -0.66 -15.12 20.54
CA ASP A 327 -0.03 -14.87 19.27
C ASP A 327 0.83 -16.07 18.90
N ILE A 328 0.79 -16.42 17.62
CA ILE A 328 1.53 -17.55 17.08
C ILE A 328 2.83 -16.97 16.52
N PRO A 329 3.99 -17.28 17.10
CA PRO A 329 5.26 -16.68 16.69
C PRO A 329 5.56 -16.99 15.23
N ILE A 330 6.28 -16.12 14.54
CA ILE A 330 6.75 -16.33 13.17
C ILE A 330 8.27 -16.34 13.19
N LYS A 331 8.89 -17.20 12.38
CA LYS A 331 10.35 -17.16 12.23
C LYS A 331 10.74 -15.91 11.45
N GLU A 332 11.68 -15.16 12.00
CA GLU A 332 12.23 -13.95 11.39
C GLU A 332 12.69 -14.19 9.96
N GLU A 333 13.44 -15.27 9.72
CA GLU A 333 13.92 -15.68 8.39
C GLU A 333 12.78 -15.88 7.37
N ASP A 334 11.61 -16.35 7.81
CA ASP A 334 10.47 -16.54 6.92
C ASP A 334 9.86 -15.19 6.53
N ILE A 335 9.80 -14.22 7.44
CA ILE A 335 9.34 -12.86 7.14
C ILE A 335 10.36 -12.12 6.27
N LYS A 336 11.65 -12.24 6.58
CA LYS A 336 12.72 -11.66 5.78
C LYS A 336 12.65 -12.13 4.32
N LYS A 337 12.59 -13.44 4.08
CA LYS A 337 12.45 -14.00 2.72
C LYS A 337 11.21 -13.49 2.01
N ARG A 338 10.09 -13.34 2.74
CA ARG A 338 8.85 -12.78 2.18
C ARG A 338 9.00 -11.31 1.81
N ALA A 339 9.61 -10.51 2.68
CA ALA A 339 9.86 -9.10 2.42
C ALA A 339 10.80 -8.91 1.22
N GLU A 340 11.90 -9.66 1.14
CA GLU A 340 12.81 -9.68 -0.02
C GLU A 340 12.09 -10.09 -1.31
N PHE A 341 11.26 -11.12 -1.22
CA PHE A 341 10.43 -11.57 -2.33
C PHE A 341 9.49 -10.46 -2.81
N TYR A 342 8.69 -9.86 -1.92
CA TYR A 342 7.75 -8.80 -2.28
C TYR A 342 8.47 -7.55 -2.80
N LEU A 343 9.62 -7.18 -2.25
CA LEU A 343 10.43 -6.08 -2.76
C LEU A 343 10.88 -6.34 -4.20
N THR A 344 11.33 -7.57 -4.49
CA THR A 344 11.70 -7.98 -5.85
C THR A 344 10.51 -7.90 -6.80
N GLN A 345 9.32 -8.32 -6.34
CA GLN A 345 8.09 -8.19 -7.14
C GLN A 345 7.72 -6.71 -7.37
N ALA A 346 7.81 -5.87 -6.33
CA ALA A 346 7.54 -4.44 -6.42
C ALA A 346 8.42 -3.76 -7.48
N GLN A 347 9.73 -4.02 -7.44
CA GLN A 347 10.69 -3.51 -8.42
C GLN A 347 10.36 -3.98 -9.84
N SER A 348 10.00 -5.26 -9.99
CA SER A 348 9.65 -5.83 -11.29
C SER A 348 8.38 -5.18 -11.88
N ILE A 349 7.34 -5.00 -11.07
CA ILE A 349 6.09 -4.35 -11.48
C ILE A 349 6.33 -2.86 -11.75
N TYR A 350 7.15 -2.18 -10.94
CA TYR A 350 7.53 -0.78 -11.15
C TYR A 350 8.25 -0.57 -12.49
N VAL A 351 9.27 -1.39 -12.80
CA VAL A 351 10.00 -1.30 -14.08
C VAL A 351 9.06 -1.56 -15.26
N TYR A 352 8.17 -2.54 -15.13
CA TYR A 352 7.16 -2.83 -16.13
C TYR A 352 6.20 -1.65 -16.33
N ALA A 353 5.63 -1.13 -15.25
CA ALA A 353 4.72 0.01 -15.26
C ALA A 353 5.39 1.25 -15.88
N ALA A 354 6.66 1.52 -15.55
CA ALA A 354 7.43 2.59 -16.17
C ALA A 354 7.62 2.39 -17.68
N SER A 355 7.91 1.16 -18.12
CA SER A 355 8.14 0.85 -19.54
C SER A 355 6.91 1.06 -20.43
N ILE A 356 5.71 0.98 -19.85
CA ILE A 356 4.45 1.22 -20.55
C ILE A 356 3.85 2.60 -20.25
N HIS A 357 4.63 3.50 -19.64
CA HIS A 357 4.20 4.86 -19.27
C HIS A 357 2.99 4.88 -18.32
N GLY A 358 3.05 4.09 -17.25
CA GLY A 358 2.11 4.14 -16.13
C GLY A 358 1.93 5.55 -15.57
N TYR A 359 0.83 5.76 -14.84
CA TYR A 359 0.48 7.07 -14.29
C TYR A 359 1.60 7.62 -13.38
N GLY A 360 2.16 8.78 -13.76
CA GLY A 360 3.43 9.29 -13.24
C GLY A 360 3.49 9.50 -11.74
N ASP A 361 2.44 10.08 -11.13
CA ASP A 361 2.44 10.36 -9.68
C ASP A 361 2.45 9.06 -8.86
N LEU A 362 1.65 8.07 -9.27
CA LEU A 362 1.62 6.75 -8.61
C LEU A 362 2.91 5.97 -8.82
N LEU A 363 3.55 6.09 -9.99
CA LEU A 363 4.87 5.53 -10.21
C LEU A 363 5.90 6.15 -9.26
N ASN A 364 5.91 7.48 -9.13
CA ASN A 364 6.82 8.16 -8.21
C ASN A 364 6.60 7.70 -6.76
N GLU A 365 5.35 7.63 -6.31
CA GLU A 365 5.03 7.11 -4.97
C GLU A 365 5.40 5.63 -4.79
N ALA A 366 5.25 4.80 -5.83
CA ALA A 366 5.70 3.41 -5.81
C ALA A 366 7.23 3.32 -5.65
N GLY A 367 7.99 4.16 -6.36
CA GLY A 367 9.43 4.27 -6.23
C GLY A 367 9.87 4.60 -4.80
N LYS A 368 9.24 5.61 -4.17
CA LYS A 368 9.48 5.94 -2.76
C LYS A 368 9.19 4.77 -1.81
N SER A 369 8.12 4.03 -2.09
CA SER A 369 7.73 2.86 -1.27
C SER A 369 8.70 1.68 -1.43
N ILE A 370 9.32 1.53 -2.61
CA ILE A 370 10.42 0.58 -2.86
C ILE A 370 11.66 0.97 -2.06
N GLU A 371 12.02 2.25 -2.05
CA GLU A 371 13.17 2.75 -1.29
C GLU A 371 12.97 2.57 0.22
N LEU A 372 11.76 2.89 0.71
CA LEU A 372 11.35 2.67 2.09
C LEU A 372 11.50 1.19 2.50
N SER A 373 10.94 0.28 1.69
CA SER A 373 11.03 -1.16 1.92
C SER A 373 12.47 -1.67 1.93
N ARG A 374 13.32 -1.16 1.04
CA ARG A 374 14.75 -1.49 1.01
C ARG A 374 15.46 -1.04 2.28
N ASN A 375 15.26 0.21 2.70
CA ASN A 375 15.83 0.76 3.93
C ASN A 375 15.40 -0.07 5.15
N GLN A 376 14.12 -0.44 5.24
CA GLN A 376 13.59 -1.30 6.30
C GLN A 376 14.27 -2.68 6.32
N LEU A 377 14.45 -3.34 5.17
CA LEU A 377 15.16 -4.62 5.10
C LEU A 377 16.59 -4.52 5.64
N GLU A 378 17.32 -3.48 5.22
CA GLU A 378 18.70 -3.23 5.65
C GLU A 378 18.80 -2.99 7.16
N ASN A 379 17.74 -2.44 7.76
CA ASN A 379 17.64 -2.15 9.19
C ASN A 379 17.04 -3.27 10.04
N GLY A 380 16.70 -4.43 9.47
CA GLY A 380 16.08 -5.55 10.17
C GLY A 380 14.57 -5.41 10.41
N PHE A 381 13.91 -4.43 9.78
CA PHE A 381 12.47 -4.17 9.88
C PHE A 381 11.69 -4.97 8.84
N TYR A 382 11.67 -6.29 9.01
CA TYR A 382 11.15 -7.19 7.99
C TYR A 382 9.62 -7.11 7.83
N ALA A 383 8.87 -6.77 8.89
CA ALA A 383 7.41 -6.65 8.80
C ALA A 383 6.99 -5.39 8.02
N GLY A 384 7.61 -4.26 8.34
CA GLY A 384 7.47 -2.98 7.67
C GLY A 384 7.92 -3.10 6.22
N ALA A 385 9.08 -3.73 5.97
CA ALA A 385 9.56 -3.98 4.62
C ALA A 385 8.55 -4.73 3.75
N ALA A 386 7.90 -5.78 4.29
CA ALA A 386 6.87 -6.53 3.57
C ALA A 386 5.64 -5.65 3.28
N ILE A 387 5.17 -4.87 4.26
CA ILE A 387 4.01 -3.98 4.10
C ILE A 387 4.30 -2.87 3.08
N SER A 388 5.45 -2.20 3.17
CA SER A 388 5.86 -1.14 2.25
C SER A 388 6.13 -1.67 0.84
N ALA A 389 6.63 -2.91 0.70
CA ALA A 389 6.70 -3.57 -0.60
C ALA A 389 5.31 -3.87 -1.19
N ILE A 390 4.35 -4.29 -0.37
CA ILE A 390 2.94 -4.46 -0.80
C ILE A 390 2.33 -3.13 -1.22
N ASP A 391 2.61 -2.04 -0.51
CA ASP A 391 2.18 -0.69 -0.90
C ASP A 391 2.80 -0.26 -2.24
N ALA A 392 4.10 -0.50 -2.44
CA ALA A 392 4.77 -0.27 -3.72
C ALA A 392 4.13 -1.07 -4.87
N ILE A 393 3.88 -2.38 -4.65
CA ILE A 393 3.15 -3.22 -5.61
C ILE A 393 1.79 -2.62 -5.91
N THR A 394 1.06 -2.16 -4.90
CA THR A 394 -0.27 -1.55 -5.04
C THR A 394 -0.22 -0.31 -5.92
N LYS A 395 0.66 0.64 -5.62
CA LYS A 395 0.80 1.91 -6.36
C LYS A 395 1.26 1.67 -7.80
N ALA A 396 2.26 0.80 -8.00
CA ALA A 396 2.72 0.43 -9.34
C ALA A 396 1.60 -0.28 -10.13
N SER A 397 0.83 -1.16 -9.49
CA SER A 397 -0.34 -1.82 -10.09
C SER A 397 -1.40 -0.82 -10.54
N ILE A 398 -1.77 0.13 -9.67
CA ILE A 398 -2.78 1.13 -10.00
C ILE A 398 -2.26 2.08 -11.08
N SER A 399 -0.97 2.40 -11.07
CA SER A 399 -0.38 3.23 -12.13
C SER A 399 -0.59 2.64 -13.52
N ILE A 400 -0.59 1.30 -13.62
CA ILE A 400 -0.89 0.56 -14.84
C ILE A 400 -2.39 0.61 -15.15
N GLU A 401 -3.24 0.36 -14.15
CA GLU A 401 -4.70 0.35 -14.32
C GLU A 401 -5.28 1.71 -14.72
N LEU A 402 -4.58 2.81 -14.39
CA LEU A 402 -5.01 4.17 -14.71
C LEU A 402 -4.54 4.67 -16.09
N ILE A 403 -3.71 3.92 -16.83
CA ILE A 403 -3.22 4.31 -18.16
C ILE A 403 -4.38 4.66 -19.10
N ASP A 404 -5.47 3.88 -19.04
CA ASP A 404 -6.58 3.99 -19.98
C ASP A 404 -7.83 4.66 -19.39
N VAL A 405 -7.75 5.15 -18.15
CA VAL A 405 -8.89 5.82 -17.50
C VAL A 405 -9.05 7.22 -18.07
N LYS A 406 -10.04 7.39 -18.95
CA LYS A 406 -10.34 8.67 -19.62
C LYS A 406 -11.26 9.57 -18.79
N LYS A 407 -12.08 9.00 -17.89
CA LYS A 407 -12.99 9.75 -17.01
C LYS A 407 -12.99 9.21 -15.59
N LEU A 408 -13.15 10.11 -14.61
CA LEU A 408 -13.33 9.77 -13.19
C LEU A 408 -14.57 8.91 -12.90
N SER A 409 -15.56 8.87 -13.79
CA SER A 409 -16.72 7.97 -13.72
C SER A 409 -16.35 6.51 -13.98
N ASP A 410 -15.26 6.26 -14.71
CA ASP A 410 -14.82 4.91 -15.08
C ASP A 410 -14.17 4.18 -13.89
N LEU A 411 -13.90 4.92 -12.80
CA LEU A 411 -13.36 4.38 -11.56
C LEU A 411 -14.43 3.79 -10.64
N ASP A 412 -15.71 4.15 -10.79
CA ASP A 412 -16.75 3.74 -9.83
C ASP A 412 -16.92 2.21 -9.77
N THR A 413 -16.89 1.56 -10.92
CA THR A 413 -16.94 0.08 -11.01
C THR A 413 -15.68 -0.57 -10.44
N LYS A 414 -14.50 0.01 -10.70
CA LYS A 414 -13.21 -0.45 -10.14
C LYS A 414 -13.17 -0.29 -8.63
N ILE A 415 -13.66 0.83 -8.09
CA ILE A 415 -13.73 1.10 -6.65
C ILE A 415 -14.68 0.12 -5.97
N GLU A 416 -15.88 -0.11 -6.51
CA GLU A 416 -16.81 -1.06 -5.90
C GLU A 416 -16.27 -2.50 -5.98
N SER A 417 -15.59 -2.87 -7.07
CA SER A 417 -14.88 -4.15 -7.19
C SER A 417 -13.75 -4.30 -6.16
N ALA A 418 -12.90 -3.28 -6.00
CA ALA A 418 -11.81 -3.26 -5.04
C ALA A 418 -12.32 -3.32 -3.60
N LYS A 419 -13.38 -2.56 -3.28
CA LYS A 419 -14.06 -2.59 -1.99
C LYS A 419 -14.59 -3.98 -1.67
N ASN A 420 -15.27 -4.64 -2.61
CA ASN A 420 -15.79 -5.98 -2.39
C ASN A 420 -14.67 -7.03 -2.26
N SER A 421 -13.59 -6.89 -3.03
CA SER A 421 -12.41 -7.76 -2.91
C SER A 421 -11.70 -7.58 -1.57
N ALA A 422 -11.57 -6.34 -1.08
CA ALA A 422 -11.03 -6.04 0.25
C ALA A 422 -11.87 -6.66 1.36
N LYS A 423 -13.21 -6.53 1.32
CA LYS A 423 -14.11 -7.18 2.29
C LYS A 423 -13.89 -8.69 2.35
N LEU A 424 -13.79 -9.35 1.18
CA LEU A 424 -13.58 -10.79 1.10
C LEU A 424 -12.21 -11.18 1.68
N ALA A 425 -11.14 -10.47 1.30
CA ALA A 425 -9.80 -10.74 1.80
C ALA A 425 -9.70 -10.55 3.32
N ILE A 426 -10.33 -9.50 3.86
CA ILE A 426 -10.40 -9.29 5.32
C ILE A 426 -11.19 -10.42 5.98
N GLY A 427 -12.35 -10.79 5.45
CA GLY A 427 -13.15 -11.91 5.98
C GLY A 427 -12.44 -13.26 5.91
N GLU A 428 -11.57 -13.48 4.92
CA GLU A 428 -10.68 -14.64 4.90
C GLU A 428 -9.62 -14.55 5.99
N ALA A 429 -8.96 -13.40 6.14
CA ALA A 429 -7.91 -13.17 7.14
C ALA A 429 -8.45 -13.30 8.58
N GLU A 430 -9.73 -12.99 8.82
CA GLU A 430 -10.42 -13.22 10.09
C GLU A 430 -10.40 -14.68 10.58
N LYS A 431 -10.13 -15.64 9.69
CA LYS A 431 -10.03 -17.07 10.06
C LYS A 431 -8.73 -17.41 10.78
N VAL A 432 -7.72 -16.54 10.69
CA VAL A 432 -6.35 -16.81 11.16
C VAL A 432 -5.78 -15.69 12.03
N ALA A 433 -6.31 -14.47 11.94
CA ALA A 433 -5.83 -13.30 12.66
C ALA A 433 -6.95 -12.25 12.79
N THR A 434 -6.67 -11.17 13.52
CA THR A 434 -7.47 -9.95 13.62
C THR A 434 -6.83 -8.88 12.72
N PRO A 435 -7.20 -8.77 11.43
CA PRO A 435 -6.55 -7.89 10.45
C PRO A 435 -6.92 -6.40 10.63
N VAL A 436 -6.61 -5.82 11.79
CA VAL A 436 -6.94 -4.44 12.19
C VAL A 436 -6.31 -3.39 11.28
N LEU A 437 -5.11 -3.61 10.76
CA LEU A 437 -4.46 -2.68 9.82
C LEU A 437 -5.20 -2.65 8.47
N ALA A 438 -5.60 -3.81 7.95
CA ALA A 438 -6.41 -3.88 6.74
C ALA A 438 -7.78 -3.22 6.95
N ALA A 439 -8.41 -3.46 8.10
CA ALA A 439 -9.69 -2.84 8.47
C ALA A 439 -9.58 -1.31 8.61
N ALA A 440 -8.50 -0.81 9.19
CA ALA A 440 -8.21 0.62 9.29
C ALA A 440 -8.14 1.28 7.90
N TYR A 441 -7.37 0.71 6.97
CA TYR A 441 -7.28 1.22 5.60
C TYR A 441 -8.58 1.06 4.80
N PHE A 442 -9.36 0.02 5.07
CA PHE A 442 -10.71 -0.13 4.51
C PHE A 442 -11.63 1.02 4.95
N GLU A 443 -11.64 1.35 6.25
CA GLU A 443 -12.42 2.46 6.78
C GLU A 443 -11.96 3.80 6.21
N PHE A 444 -10.64 4.03 6.13
CA PHE A 444 -10.08 5.24 5.53
C PHE A 444 -10.54 5.41 4.07
N ALA A 445 -10.45 4.33 3.28
CA ALA A 445 -10.92 4.31 1.89
C ALA A 445 -12.40 4.69 1.76
N LYS A 446 -13.25 4.22 2.68
CA LYS A 446 -14.69 4.53 2.69
C LYS A 446 -14.97 6.02 2.85
N THR A 447 -14.16 6.73 3.62
CA THR A 447 -14.34 8.16 3.91
C THR A 447 -13.55 9.11 2.99
N ALA A 448 -12.64 8.58 2.16
CA ALA A 448 -11.80 9.41 1.31
C ALA A 448 -12.63 10.12 0.23
N GLU A 449 -12.42 11.43 0.03
CA GLU A 449 -13.14 12.22 -0.97
C GLU A 449 -12.61 11.98 -2.40
N ASN A 450 -11.31 11.75 -2.52
CA ASN A 450 -10.65 11.52 -3.81
C ASN A 450 -10.81 10.05 -4.24
N LYS A 451 -11.43 9.82 -5.40
CA LYS A 451 -11.68 8.47 -5.96
C LYS A 451 -10.41 7.64 -6.18
N ALA A 452 -9.30 8.25 -6.58
CA ALA A 452 -8.02 7.55 -6.72
C ALA A 452 -7.51 7.09 -5.34
N VAL A 453 -7.65 7.92 -4.31
CA VAL A 453 -7.34 7.54 -2.92
C VAL A 453 -8.24 6.41 -2.44
N GLN A 454 -9.55 6.47 -2.71
CA GLN A 454 -10.48 5.37 -2.39
C GLN A 454 -10.01 4.05 -3.01
N LEU A 455 -9.73 4.05 -4.32
CA LEU A 455 -9.25 2.87 -5.04
C LEU A 455 -7.95 2.32 -4.44
N SER A 456 -6.98 3.21 -4.18
CA SER A 456 -5.68 2.84 -3.62
C SER A 456 -5.80 2.18 -2.25
N TYR A 457 -6.56 2.78 -1.33
CA TYR A 457 -6.68 2.23 0.02
C TYR A 457 -7.54 0.97 0.10
N TYR A 458 -8.55 0.80 -0.76
CA TYR A 458 -9.25 -0.49 -0.85
C TYR A 458 -8.32 -1.60 -1.37
N LYS A 459 -7.53 -1.34 -2.42
CA LYS A 459 -6.56 -2.33 -2.94
C LYS A 459 -5.44 -2.62 -1.93
N LEU A 460 -4.96 -1.61 -1.22
CA LEU A 460 -3.95 -1.80 -0.16
C LEU A 460 -4.51 -2.65 0.98
N SER A 461 -5.73 -2.34 1.43
CA SER A 461 -6.45 -3.11 2.45
C SER A 461 -6.59 -4.59 2.05
N GLU A 462 -7.00 -4.86 0.81
CA GLU A 462 -7.09 -6.23 0.27
C GLU A 462 -5.73 -6.96 0.34
N ARG A 463 -4.66 -6.32 -0.13
CA ARG A 463 -3.34 -6.96 -0.19
C ARG A 463 -2.72 -7.18 1.19
N ILE A 464 -2.93 -6.27 2.14
CA ILE A 464 -2.48 -6.48 3.53
C ILE A 464 -3.23 -7.65 4.16
N ALA A 465 -4.53 -7.79 3.94
CA ALA A 465 -5.28 -8.94 4.41
C ALA A 465 -4.77 -10.26 3.79
N LYS A 466 -4.44 -10.27 2.49
CA LYS A 466 -3.80 -11.41 1.81
C LYS A 466 -2.40 -11.71 2.33
N LEU A 467 -1.62 -10.68 2.68
CA LEU A 467 -0.30 -10.83 3.29
C LEU A 467 -0.42 -11.56 4.63
N ILE A 468 -1.34 -11.13 5.50
CA ILE A 468 -1.61 -11.76 6.80
C ILE A 468 -1.99 -13.24 6.61
N LEU A 469 -2.86 -13.55 5.64
CA LEU A 469 -3.21 -14.94 5.30
C LEU A 469 -2.00 -15.77 4.88
N THR A 470 -1.15 -15.22 4.03
CA THR A 470 0.01 -15.94 3.48
C THR A 470 1.06 -16.18 4.57
N VAL A 471 1.31 -15.18 5.41
CA VAL A 471 2.16 -15.32 6.60
C VAL A 471 1.63 -16.42 7.52
N SER A 472 0.32 -16.46 7.79
CA SER A 472 -0.29 -17.48 8.67
C SER A 472 -0.18 -18.92 8.13
N LYS A 473 -0.42 -19.14 6.83
CA LYS A 473 -0.39 -20.47 6.19
C LYS A 473 1.00 -21.12 6.20
N SER A 474 2.04 -20.34 6.43
CA SER A 474 3.43 -20.81 6.52
C SER A 474 3.70 -21.56 7.81
N TYR A 475 2.87 -21.33 8.84
CA TYR A 475 3.14 -21.75 10.21
C TYR A 475 2.40 -23.01 10.64
N HIS A 476 2.01 -23.89 9.72
CA HIS A 476 1.40 -25.18 10.08
C HIS A 476 2.46 -26.11 10.71
N GLY A 477 2.77 -25.90 11.99
CA GLY A 477 3.62 -26.76 12.79
C GLY A 477 4.32 -26.07 13.97
N ARG A 478 3.81 -26.39 15.18
CA ARG A 478 4.45 -26.35 16.52
C ARG A 478 4.16 -25.15 17.44
N GLU A 479 3.94 -25.56 18.69
CA GLU A 479 3.82 -24.88 19.99
C GLU A 479 3.18 -23.48 20.07
N ILE A 480 1.99 -23.46 20.67
CA ILE A 480 1.34 -22.28 21.24
C ILE A 480 2.22 -21.77 22.38
N VAL A 481 2.96 -20.69 22.16
CA VAL A 481 3.66 -19.99 23.22
C VAL A 481 2.73 -18.88 23.72
N LYS A 482 2.42 -18.89 25.02
CA LYS A 482 1.77 -17.76 25.68
C LYS A 482 2.68 -16.54 25.53
N VAL A 483 2.31 -15.60 24.65
CA VAL A 483 2.92 -14.27 24.62
C VAL A 483 2.33 -13.49 25.80
N SER A 484 2.88 -13.68 26.99
CA SER A 484 2.67 -12.76 28.09
C SER A 484 3.48 -11.51 27.81
N TYR A 485 2.81 -10.46 27.34
CA TYR A 485 3.41 -9.15 27.25
C TYR A 485 3.56 -8.59 28.67
N GLU A 486 4.65 -8.96 29.35
CA GLU A 486 5.06 -8.31 30.59
C GLU A 486 5.73 -6.98 30.22
N LEU A 487 4.94 -5.91 30.28
CA LEU A 487 5.49 -4.57 30.44
C LEU A 487 6.41 -4.62 31.68
N PRO A 488 7.66 -4.16 31.60
CA PRO A 488 8.61 -4.33 32.69
C PRO A 488 8.17 -3.54 33.92
N ASN A 489 8.21 -4.23 35.05
CA ASN A 489 8.00 -3.70 36.37
C ASN A 489 9.22 -2.86 36.81
N ILE A 490 9.13 -1.53 36.76
CA ILE A 490 10.07 -0.63 37.44
C ILE A 490 9.44 -0.16 38.75
N GLN A 491 9.83 -0.79 39.87
CA GLN A 491 9.66 -0.22 41.21
C GLN A 491 10.91 0.61 41.59
N PRO A 492 10.77 1.67 42.40
CA PRO A 492 11.85 2.61 42.69
C PRO A 492 12.98 2.00 43.53
N HIS A 493 14.15 2.63 43.46
CA HIS A 493 15.40 2.45 44.23
C HIS A 493 16.48 1.55 43.60
N PRO A 494 17.77 1.85 43.89
CA PRO A 494 18.86 1.82 42.92
C PRO A 494 19.03 0.44 42.29
N GLN A 495 19.08 0.46 40.95
CA GLN A 495 19.22 -0.66 40.01
C GLN A 495 18.01 -1.59 39.84
N LYS A 496 17.19 -1.28 38.81
CA LYS A 496 16.11 -2.06 38.16
C LYS A 496 15.97 -1.66 36.66
N PRO A 497 15.41 -2.53 35.76
CA PRO A 497 15.69 -2.57 34.31
C PRO A 497 14.71 -1.79 33.38
N LYS A 498 15.09 -1.61 32.10
CA LYS A 498 15.02 -0.36 31.27
C LYS A 498 13.79 0.00 30.39
N ILE A 499 12.68 -0.73 30.29
CA ILE A 499 11.65 -0.45 29.23
C ILE A 499 10.48 0.46 29.66
N SER A 500 10.27 0.78 30.94
CA SER A 500 9.20 1.75 31.31
C SER A 500 9.58 3.21 31.01
N GLN A 501 10.84 3.50 30.64
CA GLN A 501 11.29 4.86 30.32
C GLN A 501 10.83 5.39 28.94
N ILE A 502 10.29 4.54 28.07
CA ILE A 502 9.76 4.94 26.74
C ILE A 502 8.23 5.02 26.76
N LEU A 503 7.59 4.29 27.67
CA LEU A 503 6.12 4.20 27.80
C LEU A 503 5.55 5.13 28.89
N GLU A 504 6.36 5.53 29.88
CA GLU A 504 6.03 6.53 30.90
C GLU A 504 6.90 7.79 30.78
N THR A 505 7.38 8.15 29.58
CA THR A 505 7.56 9.57 29.32
C THR A 505 6.18 10.15 29.07
N PRO A 506 5.66 11.00 29.97
CA PRO A 506 4.50 11.78 29.63
C PRO A 506 4.88 12.56 28.37
N GLY A 507 4.03 12.54 27.35
CA GLY A 507 3.89 13.69 26.48
C GLY A 507 3.33 14.82 27.36
N PHE A 508 4.21 15.38 28.20
CA PHE A 508 3.97 16.34 29.27
C PHE A 508 2.77 16.07 30.19
N GLU A 509 3.02 15.69 31.44
CA GLU A 509 2.17 16.12 32.55
C GLU A 509 3.03 16.66 33.71
N VAL A 510 2.46 17.67 34.35
CA VAL A 510 3.05 18.67 35.24
C VAL A 510 3.39 18.09 36.62
N ILE A 511 4.50 18.54 37.23
CA ILE A 511 4.68 18.96 38.65
C ILE A 511 6.06 18.53 39.22
N LEU A 512 7.01 19.47 39.30
CA LEU A 512 7.73 19.84 40.54
C LEU A 512 8.63 21.07 40.32
N ALA A 513 8.01 22.25 40.34
CA ALA A 513 8.64 23.48 40.81
C ALA A 513 7.57 24.51 41.24
N ILE A 514 6.64 24.10 42.11
CA ILE A 514 6.23 25.03 43.17
C ILE A 514 7.34 24.90 44.20
N SER A 515 8.04 26.01 44.48
CA SER A 515 9.16 26.19 45.42
C SER A 515 10.59 26.00 44.90
N CYS A 516 11.04 26.89 44.01
CA CYS A 516 12.38 27.52 44.13
C CYS A 516 12.58 28.75 43.22
N ILE A 517 11.73 29.78 43.36
CA ILE A 517 12.12 31.21 43.52
C ILE A 517 10.86 32.09 43.44
N LEU A 518 10.18 32.15 44.59
CA LEU A 518 9.81 33.44 45.15
C LEU A 518 11.11 33.97 45.80
N MET A 519 11.55 35.16 45.36
CA MET A 519 12.81 35.89 45.67
C MET A 519 13.93 35.83 44.62
N VAL A 520 13.78 36.67 43.59
CA VAL A 520 14.75 37.61 42.99
C VAL A 520 14.18 37.91 41.58
N LEU A 521 13.15 38.73 41.42
CA LEU A 521 13.32 40.18 41.20
C LEU A 521 12.01 40.96 41.41
N VAL A 522 11.64 41.10 42.68
CA VAL A 522 10.98 42.31 43.22
C VAL A 522 12.01 43.48 43.36
N TYR A 523 13.14 43.44 42.65
CA TYR A 523 14.24 44.43 42.80
C TYR A 523 14.69 45.18 41.52
N LYS A 524 14.04 44.99 40.36
CA LYS A 524 14.21 45.89 39.19
C LYS A 524 12.91 45.88 38.37
N VAL A 525 11.84 46.61 38.70
CA VAL A 525 11.64 48.00 38.25
C VAL A 525 10.56 48.71 39.13
N TYR A 526 10.63 48.53 40.45
CA TYR A 526 10.08 49.52 41.42
C TYR A 526 10.97 50.80 41.49
N LYS A 527 11.81 51.03 40.47
CA LYS A 527 12.74 52.16 40.30
C LYS A 527 12.60 52.80 38.90
N LYS A 528 11.37 52.94 38.41
CA LYS A 528 11.03 53.81 37.26
C LYS A 528 9.86 54.76 37.55
N ASN A 529 9.51 54.92 38.84
CA ASN A 529 8.66 56.00 39.36
C ASN A 529 9.39 56.74 40.51
N ARG A 530 10.63 57.15 40.25
CA ARG A 530 11.30 58.29 40.87
C ARG A 530 12.25 58.91 39.86
#